data_AF-R1GDV9-F1
#
_entry.id   AF-R1GDV9-F1
#
_cell.length_a   1.000
_cell.length_b   1.000
_cell.length_c   1.000
_cell.angle_alpha   90.00
_cell.angle_beta   90.00
_cell.angle_gamma   90.00
#
_symmetry.space_group_name_H-M   'P 1'
#
loop_
_entity.id
_entity.type
_entity.pdbx_description
1 polymer ?
#
loop_
_entity_poly.entity_id
_entity_poly.type
_entity_poly.pdbx_seq_one_letter_code
_entity_poly.pdbx_strand_id
1 'polypeptide(L)'
;MSAADIITDPDLRAVLDAATLAQQQCDALLALLAQNPLPPKTSPSDAALALPPDVAEGVSTAQKTLHAHLAAVRNQNRKALLSVRATKHATADARHEVDTLHLALQNLYYEQRHLESEIKACQDYDHPFQKLPLMPEHDFREQFPDVVEGCREVAAKAVAGKKDAEAKGEDEGAEDVGMGEDEDGELAAFEEEVWEDALMKARIEHEHKERLALEEKRQGLLKRKQGLIAENNKRKEDLAKLDESLEKFIEVGKHLFFPGVGHGR
;
A
#
# COMPACT_ATOMS: atom_id res chain seq x y z
N MET A 1 2.57 49.01 35.09
CA MET A 1 2.01 48.40 33.86
C MET A 1 0.55 48.78 33.82
N SER A 2 0.16 49.59 32.84
CA SER A 2 -1.24 49.97 32.64
C SER A 2 -1.97 48.87 31.87
N ALA A 3 -3.31 48.83 31.92
CA ALA A 3 -4.11 47.89 31.14
C ALA A 3 -3.86 48.02 29.61
N ALA A 4 -3.43 49.20 29.15
CA ALA A 4 -3.07 49.46 27.75
C ALA A 4 -1.77 48.75 27.32
N ASP A 5 -0.87 48.45 28.26
CA ASP A 5 0.40 47.77 27.98
C ASP A 5 0.22 46.25 27.81
N ILE A 6 -0.88 45.69 28.34
CA ILE A 6 -1.15 44.25 28.38
C ILE A 6 -2.06 43.81 27.22
N ILE A 7 -3.00 44.67 26.81
CA ILE A 7 -3.94 44.37 25.73
C ILE A 7 -3.26 44.65 24.39
N THR A 8 -3.03 43.61 23.59
CA THR A 8 -2.41 43.71 22.25
C THR A 8 -3.43 43.76 21.12
N ASP A 9 -4.63 43.20 21.33
CA ASP A 9 -5.69 43.12 20.33
C ASP A 9 -6.26 44.51 19.98
N PRO A 10 -6.39 44.86 18.68
CA PRO A 10 -6.83 46.19 18.24
C PRO A 10 -8.30 46.49 18.57
N ASP A 11 -9.18 45.49 18.55
CA ASP A 11 -10.60 45.69 18.89
C ASP A 11 -10.75 45.92 20.41
N LEU A 12 -10.01 45.18 21.24
CA LEU A 12 -10.00 45.38 22.69
C LEU A 12 -9.34 46.71 23.10
N ARG A 13 -8.32 47.17 22.38
CA ARG A 13 -7.76 48.53 22.56
C ARG A 13 -8.78 49.60 22.24
N ALA A 14 -9.52 49.47 21.14
CA ALA A 14 -10.58 50.43 20.79
C ALA A 14 -11.71 50.49 21.84
N VAL A 15 -12.03 49.36 22.48
CA VAL A 15 -12.96 49.32 23.62
C VAL A 15 -12.38 50.05 24.84
N LEU A 16 -11.10 49.83 25.14
CA LEU A 16 -10.42 50.50 26.25
C LEU A 16 -10.38 52.01 26.04
N ASP A 17 -9.97 52.48 24.86
CA ASP A 17 -9.92 53.90 24.52
C ASP A 17 -11.30 54.57 24.64
N ALA A 18 -12.34 53.92 24.11
CA ALA A 18 -13.72 54.41 24.23
C ALA A 18 -14.18 54.48 25.70
N ALA A 19 -13.78 53.51 26.52
CA ALA A 19 -14.12 53.47 27.94
C ALA A 19 -13.37 54.55 28.73
N THR A 20 -12.09 54.79 28.42
CA THR A 20 -11.29 55.86 29.03
C THR A 20 -11.86 57.24 28.68
N LEU A 21 -12.28 57.47 27.44
CA LEU A 21 -12.96 58.71 27.05
C LEU A 21 -14.29 58.90 27.79
N ALA A 22 -15.09 57.84 27.95
CA ALA A 22 -16.33 57.89 28.72
C ALA A 22 -16.07 58.22 30.20
N GLN A 23 -15.02 57.64 30.79
CA GLN A 23 -14.61 57.90 32.17
C GLN A 23 -14.13 59.34 32.34
N GLN A 24 -13.26 59.83 31.47
CA GLN A 24 -12.78 61.23 31.49
C GLN A 24 -13.95 62.22 31.40
N GLN A 25 -14.95 61.92 30.56
CA GLN A 25 -16.15 62.76 30.43
C GLN A 25 -17.03 62.71 31.69
N CYS A 26 -17.17 61.55 32.34
CA CYS A 26 -17.83 61.43 33.65
C CYS A 26 -17.12 62.27 34.71
N ASP A 27 -15.80 62.15 34.80
CA ASP A 27 -15.00 62.86 35.79
C ASP A 27 -15.07 64.38 35.58
N ALA A 28 -15.03 64.83 34.32
CA ALA A 28 -15.22 66.24 33.97
C ALA A 28 -16.62 66.77 34.34
N LEU A 29 -17.67 65.97 34.10
CA LEU A 29 -19.04 66.33 34.48
C LEU A 29 -19.22 66.39 36.00
N LEU A 30 -18.65 65.44 36.73
CA LEU A 30 -18.65 65.43 38.20
C LEU A 30 -17.89 66.64 38.76
N ALA A 31 -16.74 67.00 38.18
CA ALA A 31 -15.98 68.17 38.58
C ALA A 31 -16.76 69.48 38.36
N LEU A 32 -17.51 69.58 37.25
CA LEU A 32 -18.34 70.74 36.92
C LEU A 32 -19.51 70.89 37.92
N LEU A 33 -20.16 69.78 38.28
CA LEU A 33 -21.22 69.74 39.30
C LEU A 33 -20.69 70.01 40.71
N ALA A 34 -19.49 69.53 41.05
CA ALA A 34 -18.86 69.78 42.35
C ALA A 34 -18.50 71.26 42.56
N GLN A 35 -18.15 71.97 41.48
CA GLN A 35 -17.92 73.42 41.51
C GLN A 35 -19.22 74.24 41.66
N ASN A 36 -20.38 73.64 41.39
CA ASN A 36 -21.69 74.29 41.45
C ASN A 36 -22.69 73.44 42.27
N PRO A 37 -22.50 73.31 43.60
CA PRO A 37 -23.28 72.42 44.43
C PRO A 37 -24.75 72.86 44.52
N LEU A 38 -25.66 71.94 44.22
CA LEU A 38 -27.11 72.16 44.34
C LEU A 38 -27.61 71.91 45.78
N PRO A 39 -28.72 72.56 46.20
CA PRO A 39 -29.35 72.26 47.47
C PRO A 39 -29.84 70.80 47.52
N PRO A 40 -29.79 70.13 48.69
CA PRO A 40 -29.95 68.68 48.83
C PRO A 40 -31.36 68.13 48.51
N LYS A 41 -32.29 68.95 48.02
CA LYS A 41 -33.69 68.58 47.73
C LYS A 41 -34.22 69.11 46.39
N THR A 42 -33.36 69.38 45.42
CA THR A 42 -33.83 69.75 44.08
C THR A 42 -34.17 68.50 43.27
N SER A 43 -35.40 68.39 42.80
CA SER A 43 -35.81 67.42 41.77
C SER A 43 -34.95 67.60 40.50
N PRO A 44 -34.71 66.56 39.65
CA PRO A 44 -33.96 66.70 38.39
C PRO A 44 -34.49 67.83 37.48
N SER A 45 -35.79 68.12 37.57
CA SER A 45 -36.45 69.23 36.89
C SER A 45 -36.13 70.61 37.48
N ASP A 46 -35.95 70.70 38.81
CA ASP A 46 -35.67 71.96 39.51
C ASP A 46 -34.17 72.30 39.54
N ALA A 47 -33.31 71.30 39.31
CA ALA A 47 -31.87 71.47 39.25
C ALA A 47 -31.45 72.42 38.12
N ALA A 48 -32.08 72.31 36.94
CA ALA A 48 -31.81 73.19 35.79
C ALA A 48 -32.21 74.65 36.02
N LEU A 49 -33.13 74.91 36.97
CA LEU A 49 -33.58 76.26 37.37
C LEU A 49 -32.70 76.87 38.48
N ALA A 50 -31.97 76.05 39.24
CA ALA A 50 -31.11 76.48 40.34
C ALA A 50 -29.66 76.77 39.91
N LEU A 51 -29.22 76.24 38.77
CA LEU A 51 -27.92 76.48 38.18
C LEU A 51 -27.92 77.76 37.32
N PRO A 52 -26.80 78.52 37.26
CA PRO A 52 -26.66 79.60 36.27
C PRO A 52 -26.90 79.07 34.84
N PRO A 53 -27.55 79.84 33.95
CA PRO A 53 -27.96 79.36 32.63
C PRO A 53 -26.80 78.83 31.77
N ASP A 54 -25.62 79.45 31.88
CA ASP A 54 -24.38 79.04 31.21
C ASP A 54 -23.88 77.66 31.70
N VAL A 55 -23.97 77.42 33.02
CA VAL A 55 -23.57 76.14 33.64
C VAL A 55 -24.58 75.03 33.30
N ALA A 56 -25.89 75.35 33.26
CA ALA A 56 -26.93 74.39 32.88
C ALA A 56 -26.78 73.92 31.42
N GLU A 57 -26.44 74.82 30.50
CA GLU A 57 -26.13 74.49 29.10
C GLU A 57 -24.86 73.63 28.98
N GLY A 58 -23.81 73.96 29.75
CA GLY A 58 -22.58 73.17 29.84
C GLY A 58 -22.82 71.74 30.35
N VAL A 59 -23.66 71.56 31.38
CA VAL A 59 -24.04 70.24 31.91
C VAL A 59 -24.84 69.45 30.87
N SER A 60 -25.82 70.06 30.21
CA SER A 60 -26.61 69.39 29.16
C SER A 60 -25.75 68.92 27.99
N THR A 61 -24.80 69.75 27.56
CA THR A 61 -23.85 69.42 26.50
C THR A 61 -22.92 68.29 26.93
N ALA A 62 -22.36 68.37 28.14
CA ALA A 62 -21.51 67.32 28.70
C ALA A 62 -22.24 65.98 28.88
N GLN A 63 -23.54 65.99 29.25
CA GLN A 63 -24.39 64.80 29.33
C GLN A 63 -24.61 64.16 27.96
N LYS A 64 -24.90 64.97 26.92
CA LYS A 64 -25.03 64.48 25.54
C LYS A 64 -23.74 63.81 25.06
N THR A 65 -22.59 64.44 25.33
CA THR A 65 -21.27 63.88 25.01
C THR A 65 -21.02 62.57 25.76
N LEU A 66 -21.36 62.49 27.05
CA LEU A 66 -21.26 61.26 27.82
C LEU A 66 -22.14 60.13 27.23
N HIS A 67 -23.38 60.43 26.88
CA HIS A 67 -24.27 59.45 26.24
C HIS A 67 -23.72 58.95 24.90
N ALA A 68 -23.08 59.82 24.11
CA ALA A 68 -22.40 59.44 22.88
C ALA A 68 -21.20 58.51 23.15
N HIS A 69 -20.36 58.81 24.15
CA HIS A 69 -19.25 57.91 24.53
C HIS A 69 -19.75 56.57 25.05
N LEU A 70 -20.79 56.53 25.87
CA LEU A 70 -21.39 55.28 26.36
C LEU A 70 -22.00 54.45 25.22
N ALA A 71 -22.55 55.09 24.18
CA ALA A 71 -22.98 54.39 22.97
C ALA A 71 -21.78 53.82 22.20
N ALA A 72 -20.68 54.58 22.07
CA ALA A 72 -19.45 54.13 21.43
C ALA A 72 -18.84 52.91 22.14
N VAL A 73 -18.76 52.91 23.47
CA VAL A 73 -18.26 51.77 24.26
C VAL A 73 -19.09 50.51 23.99
N ARG A 74 -20.43 50.62 24.00
CA ARG A 74 -21.32 49.48 23.70
C ARG A 74 -21.11 48.93 22.29
N ASN A 75 -20.96 49.83 21.31
CA ASN A 75 -20.74 49.44 19.91
C ASN A 75 -19.39 48.76 19.72
N GLN A 76 -18.31 49.30 20.28
CA GLN A 76 -16.98 48.68 20.19
C GLN A 76 -16.94 47.33 20.92
N ASN A 77 -17.60 47.22 22.08
CA ASN A 77 -17.66 45.94 22.81
C ASN A 77 -18.41 44.87 22.00
N ARG A 78 -19.54 45.24 21.37
CA ARG A 78 -20.27 44.34 20.46
C ARG A 78 -19.40 43.91 19.27
N LYS A 79 -18.62 44.84 18.70
CA LYS A 79 -17.69 44.53 17.60
C LYS A 79 -16.62 43.51 18.04
N ALA A 80 -15.97 43.72 19.17
CA ALA A 80 -14.99 42.79 19.73
C ALA A 80 -15.59 41.40 20.02
N LEU A 81 -16.81 41.33 20.56
CA LEU A 81 -17.49 40.05 20.78
C LEU A 81 -17.80 39.31 19.47
N LEU A 82 -18.15 40.04 18.40
CA LEU A 82 -18.41 39.44 17.09
C LEU A 82 -17.11 38.94 16.45
N SER A 83 -15.99 39.67 16.55
CA SER A 83 -14.70 39.21 16.03
C SER A 83 -14.20 37.96 16.77
N VAL A 84 -14.36 37.90 18.09
CA VAL A 84 -14.05 36.68 18.87
C VAL A 84 -14.91 35.48 18.45
N ARG A 85 -16.20 35.68 18.18
CA ARG A 85 -17.07 34.59 17.67
C ARG A 85 -16.67 34.14 16.28
N ALA A 86 -16.35 35.09 15.39
CA ALA A 86 -15.92 34.80 14.04
C ALA A 86 -14.60 34.02 14.01
N THR A 87 -13.62 34.43 14.81
CA THR A 87 -12.34 33.72 14.94
C THR A 87 -12.54 32.32 15.53
N LYS A 88 -13.37 32.16 16.55
CA LYS A 88 -13.72 30.83 17.09
C LYS A 88 -14.32 29.91 16.03
N HIS A 89 -15.24 30.42 15.21
CA HIS A 89 -15.84 29.65 14.13
C HIS A 89 -14.79 29.25 13.08
N ALA A 90 -14.00 30.22 12.59
CA ALA A 90 -12.93 29.95 11.62
C ALA A 90 -11.91 28.93 12.13
N THR A 91 -11.53 28.98 13.41
CA THR A 91 -10.63 27.98 14.00
C THR A 91 -11.27 26.59 14.10
N ALA A 92 -12.59 26.50 14.31
CA ALA A 92 -13.28 25.22 14.35
C ALA A 92 -13.39 24.60 12.95
N ASP A 93 -13.68 25.42 11.93
CA ASP A 93 -13.73 24.98 10.53
C ASP A 93 -12.35 24.49 10.06
N ALA A 94 -11.30 25.28 10.29
CA ALA A 94 -9.93 24.91 9.94
C ALA A 94 -9.49 23.62 10.66
N ARG A 95 -9.88 23.45 11.93
CA ARG A 95 -9.62 22.20 12.66
C ARG A 95 -10.34 21.02 12.03
N HIS A 96 -11.60 21.18 11.66
CA HIS A 96 -12.38 20.11 11.02
C HIS A 96 -11.79 19.71 9.66
N GLU A 97 -11.32 20.68 8.89
CA GLU A 97 -10.61 20.44 7.63
C GLU A 97 -9.32 19.64 7.85
N VAL A 98 -8.50 20.02 8.84
CA VAL A 98 -7.30 19.27 9.23
C VAL A 98 -7.62 17.83 9.62
N ASP A 99 -8.65 17.62 10.44
CA ASP A 99 -9.07 16.28 10.88
C ASP A 99 -9.54 15.42 9.69
N THR A 100 -10.23 16.04 8.72
CA THR A 100 -10.71 15.37 7.50
C THR A 100 -9.53 14.96 6.60
N LEU A 101 -8.58 15.86 6.37
CA LEU A 101 -7.36 15.57 5.60
C LEU A 101 -6.51 14.50 6.28
N HIS A 102 -6.42 14.54 7.61
CA HIS A 102 -5.68 13.54 8.37
C HIS A 102 -6.28 12.13 8.19
N LEU A 103 -7.61 12.02 8.21
CA LEU A 103 -8.28 10.75 7.94
C LEU A 103 -8.04 10.26 6.51
N ALA A 104 -8.15 11.15 5.52
CA ALA A 104 -7.85 10.80 4.12
C ALA A 104 -6.41 10.31 3.95
N LEU A 105 -5.44 10.97 4.60
CA LEU A 105 -4.05 10.57 4.59
C LEU A 105 -3.83 9.20 5.25
N GLN A 106 -4.51 8.92 6.37
CA GLN A 106 -4.46 7.60 7.01
C GLN A 106 -5.00 6.49 6.10
N ASN A 107 -6.07 6.75 5.36
CA ASN A 107 -6.61 5.79 4.39
C ASN A 107 -5.59 5.47 3.30
N LEU A 108 -4.92 6.50 2.75
CA LEU A 108 -3.88 6.32 1.75
C LEU A 108 -2.68 5.52 2.30
N TYR A 109 -2.24 5.78 3.53
CA TYR A 109 -1.18 4.98 4.15
C TYR A 109 -1.58 3.51 4.37
N TYR A 110 -2.85 3.27 4.65
CA TYR A 110 -3.37 1.91 4.75
C TYR A 110 -3.35 1.21 3.40
N GLU A 111 -3.87 1.87 2.36
CA GLU A 111 -3.86 1.36 0.97
C GLU A 111 -2.43 1.06 0.51
N GLN A 112 -1.50 2.01 0.72
CA GLN A 112 -0.08 1.82 0.40
C GLN A 112 0.49 0.57 1.08
N ARG A 113 0.31 0.44 2.39
CA ARG A 113 0.84 -0.71 3.14
C ARG A 113 0.22 -2.03 2.68
N HIS A 114 -1.07 -2.01 2.35
CA HIS A 114 -1.77 -3.18 1.83
C HIS A 114 -1.17 -3.61 0.49
N LEU A 115 -1.04 -2.68 -0.47
CA LEU A 115 -0.44 -2.95 -1.78
C LEU A 115 1.02 -3.40 -1.66
N GLU A 116 1.83 -2.74 -0.82
CA GLU A 116 3.21 -3.17 -0.55
C GLU A 116 3.28 -4.60 -0.01
N SER A 117 2.31 -5.00 0.81
CA SER A 117 2.25 -6.36 1.37
C SER A 117 1.83 -7.37 0.30
N GLU A 118 0.89 -7.02 -0.59
CA GLU A 118 0.51 -7.87 -1.72
C GLU A 118 1.64 -8.02 -2.74
N ILE A 119 2.35 -6.93 -3.06
CA ILE A 119 3.53 -6.96 -3.94
C ILE A 119 4.60 -7.89 -3.35
N LYS A 120 4.89 -7.77 -2.05
CA LYS A 120 5.84 -8.68 -1.38
C LYS A 120 5.37 -10.13 -1.43
N ALA A 121 4.09 -10.39 -1.21
CA ALA A 121 3.54 -11.75 -1.31
C ALA A 121 3.67 -12.32 -2.73
N CYS A 122 3.53 -11.49 -3.77
CA CYS A 122 3.76 -11.88 -5.15
C CYS A 122 5.25 -12.10 -5.46
N GLN A 123 6.14 -11.26 -4.94
CA GLN A 123 7.59 -11.36 -5.13
C GLN A 123 8.19 -12.57 -4.40
N ASP A 124 7.71 -12.85 -3.19
CA ASP A 124 8.14 -13.99 -2.37
C ASP A 124 7.46 -15.31 -2.78
N TYR A 125 6.70 -15.31 -3.88
CA TYR A 125 6.04 -16.51 -4.36
C TYR A 125 7.07 -17.57 -4.75
N ASP A 126 7.04 -18.68 -4.01
CA ASP A 126 7.94 -19.81 -4.22
C ASP A 126 7.55 -20.60 -5.46
N HIS A 127 8.18 -20.27 -6.59
CA HIS A 127 7.91 -20.92 -7.85
C HIS A 127 8.48 -22.36 -7.89
N PRO A 128 7.65 -23.41 -8.15
CA PRO A 128 8.10 -24.80 -8.12
C PRO A 128 9.26 -25.12 -9.08
N PHE A 129 9.38 -24.40 -10.19
CA PHE A 129 10.42 -24.64 -11.19
C PHE A 129 11.83 -24.30 -10.68
N GLN A 130 11.97 -23.36 -9.72
CA GLN A 130 13.26 -22.99 -9.14
C GLN A 130 13.89 -24.13 -8.32
N LYS A 131 13.07 -25.10 -7.88
CA LYS A 131 13.50 -26.27 -7.10
C LYS A 131 13.75 -27.50 -7.96
N LEU A 132 13.51 -27.42 -9.26
CA LEU A 132 13.67 -28.55 -10.16
C LEU A 132 15.18 -28.81 -10.38
N PRO A 133 15.69 -30.03 -10.19
CA PRO A 133 17.07 -30.34 -10.51
C PRO A 133 17.20 -30.41 -12.03
N LEU A 134 17.57 -29.28 -12.62
CA LEU A 134 17.87 -29.09 -14.04
C LEU A 134 19.37 -29.18 -14.27
N MET A 135 19.78 -29.61 -15.46
CA MET A 135 21.14 -29.39 -15.95
C MET A 135 21.58 -27.92 -15.77
N PRO A 136 22.79 -27.65 -15.27
CA PRO A 136 23.34 -26.30 -15.18
C PRO A 136 23.27 -25.57 -16.53
N GLU A 137 23.04 -24.26 -16.50
CA GLU A 137 22.87 -23.46 -17.72
C GLU A 137 24.07 -23.54 -18.65
N HIS A 138 25.27 -23.46 -18.08
CA HIS A 138 26.52 -23.54 -18.82
C HIS A 138 26.57 -24.83 -19.66
N ASP A 139 26.37 -25.97 -19.01
CA ASP A 139 26.44 -27.28 -19.65
C ASP A 139 25.34 -27.45 -20.71
N PHE A 140 24.15 -26.90 -20.46
CA PHE A 140 23.06 -26.92 -21.43
C PHE A 140 23.38 -26.09 -22.67
N ARG A 141 23.97 -24.91 -22.50
CA ARG A 141 24.37 -24.04 -23.62
C ARG A 141 25.45 -24.68 -24.49
N GLU A 142 26.40 -25.39 -23.87
CA GLU A 142 27.45 -26.11 -24.59
C GLU A 142 26.92 -27.33 -25.35
N GLN A 143 26.00 -28.08 -24.75
CA GLN A 143 25.47 -29.32 -25.34
C GLN A 143 24.40 -29.06 -26.41
N PHE A 144 23.67 -27.94 -26.32
CA PHE A 144 22.52 -27.65 -27.18
C PHE A 144 22.61 -26.26 -27.83
N PRO A 145 23.65 -25.96 -28.63
CA PRO A 145 23.84 -24.65 -29.25
C PRO A 145 22.68 -24.27 -30.20
N ASP A 146 22.12 -25.23 -30.92
CA ASP A 146 20.98 -25.01 -31.83
C ASP A 146 19.73 -24.51 -31.09
N VAL A 147 19.51 -25.00 -29.86
CA VAL A 147 18.39 -24.59 -29.02
C VAL A 147 18.62 -23.17 -28.49
N VAL A 148 19.86 -22.85 -28.11
CA VAL A 148 20.23 -21.50 -27.63
C VAL A 148 20.02 -20.46 -28.73
N GLU A 149 20.43 -20.75 -29.96
CA GLU A 149 20.18 -19.87 -31.11
C GLU A 149 18.69 -19.71 -31.38
N GLY A 150 17.91 -20.80 -31.32
CA GLY A 150 16.45 -20.73 -31.41
C GLY A 150 15.81 -19.82 -30.34
N CYS A 151 16.31 -19.86 -29.10
CA CYS A 151 15.85 -18.95 -28.03
C CYS A 151 16.23 -17.49 -28.33
N ARG A 152 17.40 -17.22 -28.92
CA ARG A 152 17.81 -15.87 -29.34
C ARG A 152 16.92 -15.33 -30.46
N GLU A 153 16.54 -16.17 -31.41
CA GLU A 153 15.59 -15.79 -32.45
C GLU A 153 14.20 -15.43 -31.88
N VAL A 154 13.77 -16.13 -30.82
CA VAL A 154 12.51 -15.81 -30.12
C VAL A 154 12.60 -14.44 -29.46
N ALA A 155 13.70 -14.13 -28.77
CA ALA A 155 13.92 -12.82 -28.17
C ALA A 155 13.96 -11.69 -29.21
N ALA A 156 14.72 -11.88 -30.30
CA ALA A 156 14.80 -10.90 -31.38
C ALA A 156 13.43 -10.63 -32.04
N LYS A 157 12.59 -11.68 -32.20
CA LYS A 157 11.22 -11.53 -32.71
C LYS A 157 10.31 -10.77 -31.73
N ALA A 158 10.46 -10.99 -30.43
CA ALA A 158 9.70 -10.27 -29.41
C ALA A 158 10.05 -8.78 -29.39
N VAL A 159 11.35 -8.44 -29.47
CA VAL A 159 11.82 -7.05 -29.58
C VAL A 159 11.28 -6.38 -30.83
N ALA A 160 11.31 -7.08 -31.99
CA ALA A 160 10.73 -6.56 -33.22
C ALA A 160 9.21 -6.30 -33.07
N GLY A 161 8.48 -7.21 -32.40
CA GLY A 161 7.07 -7.03 -32.07
C GLY A 161 6.79 -5.83 -31.17
N LYS A 162 7.64 -5.59 -30.15
CA LYS A 162 7.54 -4.42 -29.25
C LYS A 162 7.72 -3.11 -30.03
N LYS A 163 8.75 -3.04 -30.88
CA LYS A 163 9.01 -1.88 -31.78
C LYS A 163 7.85 -1.62 -32.75
N ASP A 164 7.27 -2.66 -33.32
CA ASP A 164 6.12 -2.54 -34.23
C ASP A 164 4.85 -2.05 -33.52
N ALA A 165 4.67 -2.40 -32.24
CA ALA A 165 3.54 -1.96 -31.42
C ALA A 165 3.69 -0.49 -30.97
N GLU A 166 4.89 -0.09 -30.54
CA GLU A 166 5.25 1.30 -30.23
C GLU A 166 5.03 2.20 -31.45
N ALA A 167 5.46 1.75 -32.64
CA ALA A 167 5.26 2.48 -33.90
C ALA A 167 3.77 2.67 -34.29
N LYS A 168 2.87 1.82 -33.77
CA LYS A 168 1.42 1.90 -34.01
C LYS A 168 0.67 2.65 -32.92
N GLY A 169 1.32 3.01 -31.81
CA GLY A 169 0.67 3.64 -30.65
C GLY A 169 -0.31 2.71 -29.92
N GLU A 170 -0.09 1.39 -30.01
CA GLU A 170 -0.90 0.37 -29.33
C GLU A 170 -0.37 0.04 -27.91
N ASP A 171 0.68 0.74 -27.46
CA ASP A 171 1.24 0.59 -26.14
C ASP A 171 0.38 1.32 -25.09
N GLU A 172 -0.64 0.63 -24.56
CA GLU A 172 -1.51 1.14 -23.49
C GLU A 172 -0.85 1.13 -22.09
N GLY A 173 0.44 0.77 -22.00
CA GLY A 173 1.17 0.56 -20.73
C GLY A 173 2.15 1.65 -20.32
N ALA A 174 2.51 2.58 -21.22
CA ALA A 174 3.40 3.69 -20.88
C ALA A 174 2.64 4.78 -20.14
N GLU A 175 2.56 4.67 -18.80
CA GLU A 175 2.44 5.89 -18.00
C GLU A 175 3.64 6.77 -18.34
N ASP A 176 3.37 7.95 -18.89
CA ASP A 176 4.32 9.05 -19.13
C ASP A 176 4.89 9.55 -17.79
N VAL A 177 5.69 8.71 -17.15
CA VAL A 177 6.56 9.09 -16.04
C VAL A 177 7.84 9.59 -16.70
N GLY A 178 7.78 10.84 -17.17
CA GLY A 178 8.91 11.50 -17.77
C GLY A 178 10.16 11.42 -16.89
N MET A 179 11.09 10.54 -17.28
CA MET A 179 12.53 10.74 -17.21
C MET A 179 13.14 9.96 -18.37
N GLY A 180 13.96 10.63 -19.18
CA GLY A 180 14.63 10.05 -20.34
C GLY A 180 15.60 8.94 -19.95
N GLU A 181 15.06 7.73 -19.85
CA GLU A 181 15.82 6.49 -19.79
C GLU A 181 16.21 6.11 -21.23
N ASP A 182 17.43 5.61 -21.41
CA ASP A 182 17.97 5.25 -22.71
C ASP A 182 17.07 4.16 -23.35
N GLU A 183 16.25 4.52 -24.35
CA GLU A 183 15.34 3.60 -25.06
C GLU A 183 16.07 2.33 -25.55
N ASP A 184 17.33 2.50 -25.99
CA ASP A 184 18.20 1.40 -26.40
C ASP A 184 18.55 0.45 -25.23
N GLY A 185 18.67 0.98 -24.01
CA GLY A 185 18.91 0.20 -22.80
C GLY A 185 17.68 -0.58 -22.34
N GLU A 186 16.49 0.01 -22.45
CA GLU A 186 15.23 -0.67 -22.10
C GLU A 186 14.92 -1.84 -23.04
N LEU A 187 15.14 -1.64 -24.34
CA LEU A 187 14.98 -2.70 -25.34
C LEU A 187 15.97 -3.84 -25.15
N ALA A 188 17.21 -3.54 -24.77
CA ALA A 188 18.22 -4.56 -24.48
C ALA A 188 17.88 -5.38 -23.22
N ALA A 189 17.39 -4.72 -22.16
CA ALA A 189 16.92 -5.41 -20.96
C ALA A 189 15.73 -6.34 -21.27
N PHE A 190 14.76 -5.86 -22.06
CA PHE A 190 13.64 -6.67 -22.52
C PHE A 190 14.08 -7.87 -23.38
N GLU A 191 15.06 -7.69 -24.28
CA GLU A 191 15.60 -8.78 -25.08
C GLU A 191 16.23 -9.87 -24.21
N GLU A 192 17.03 -9.46 -23.21
CA GLU A 192 17.68 -10.37 -22.27
C GLU A 192 16.64 -11.16 -21.44
N GLU A 193 15.63 -10.49 -20.89
CA GLU A 193 14.55 -11.14 -20.12
C GLU A 193 13.79 -12.18 -20.95
N VAL A 194 13.41 -11.82 -22.18
CA VAL A 194 12.69 -12.75 -23.07
C VAL A 194 13.58 -13.93 -23.45
N TRP A 195 14.88 -13.69 -23.67
CA TRP A 195 15.83 -14.74 -23.98
C TRP A 195 16.01 -15.71 -22.80
N GLU A 196 16.16 -15.20 -21.58
CA GLU A 196 16.27 -16.01 -20.36
C GLU A 196 15.03 -16.87 -20.14
N ASP A 197 13.84 -16.29 -20.31
CA ASP A 197 12.57 -17.03 -20.20
C ASP A 197 12.45 -18.14 -21.27
N ALA A 198 12.80 -17.82 -22.52
CA ALA A 198 12.81 -18.81 -23.59
C ALA A 198 13.81 -19.96 -23.33
N LEU A 199 15.00 -19.63 -22.83
CA LEU A 199 16.03 -20.61 -22.48
C LEU A 199 15.61 -21.49 -21.31
N MET A 200 15.01 -20.90 -20.26
CA MET A 200 14.49 -21.63 -19.11
C MET A 200 13.40 -22.63 -19.53
N LYS A 201 12.44 -22.21 -20.36
CA LYS A 201 11.40 -23.09 -20.90
C LYS A 201 11.99 -24.25 -21.71
N ALA A 202 12.96 -23.98 -22.58
CA ALA A 202 13.62 -25.01 -23.38
C ALA A 202 14.36 -26.04 -22.50
N ARG A 203 15.04 -25.58 -21.43
CA ARG A 203 15.70 -26.45 -20.44
C ARG A 203 14.72 -27.37 -19.72
N ILE A 204 13.60 -26.83 -19.26
CA ILE A 204 12.54 -27.60 -18.57
C ILE A 204 11.95 -28.65 -19.53
N GLU A 205 11.67 -28.27 -20.77
CA GLU A 205 11.14 -29.21 -21.77
C GLU A 205 12.10 -30.33 -22.11
N HIS A 206 13.39 -30.03 -22.23
CA HIS A 206 14.42 -31.02 -22.49
C HIS A 206 14.47 -32.08 -21.38
N GLU A 207 14.58 -31.62 -20.12
CA GLU A 207 14.60 -32.48 -18.94
C GLU A 207 13.32 -33.32 -18.80
N HIS A 208 12.16 -32.72 -19.11
CA HIS A 208 10.90 -33.45 -19.13
C HIS A 208 10.90 -34.57 -20.19
N LYS A 209 11.37 -34.29 -21.41
CA LYS A 209 11.49 -35.28 -22.49
C LYS A 209 12.46 -36.41 -22.11
N GLU A 210 13.59 -36.07 -21.49
CA GLU A 210 14.57 -37.07 -21.03
C GLU A 210 13.98 -37.97 -19.94
N ARG A 211 13.30 -37.40 -18.94
CA ARG A 211 12.67 -38.17 -17.86
C ARG A 211 11.58 -39.10 -18.38
N LEU A 212 10.78 -38.64 -19.34
CA LEU A 212 9.78 -39.50 -20.00
C LEU A 212 10.45 -40.67 -20.74
N ALA A 213 11.51 -40.41 -21.49
CA ALA A 213 12.23 -41.46 -22.23
C ALA A 213 12.88 -42.47 -21.27
N LEU A 214 13.42 -42.02 -20.13
CA LEU A 214 13.98 -42.91 -19.11
C LEU A 214 12.90 -43.76 -18.44
N GLU A 215 11.74 -43.18 -18.14
CA GLU A 215 10.61 -43.92 -17.55
C GLU A 215 10.05 -44.97 -18.52
N GLU A 216 9.94 -44.64 -19.81
CA GLU A 216 9.55 -45.60 -20.85
C GLU A 216 10.55 -46.78 -20.95
N LYS A 217 11.85 -46.47 -20.99
CA LYS A 217 12.92 -47.48 -20.98
C LYS A 217 12.86 -48.34 -19.72
N ARG A 218 12.64 -47.75 -18.55
CA ARG A 218 12.49 -48.45 -17.27
C ARG A 218 11.31 -49.42 -17.31
N GLN A 219 10.15 -49.00 -17.81
CA GLN A 219 8.97 -49.86 -17.95
C GLN A 219 9.23 -51.01 -18.92
N GLY A 220 9.89 -50.74 -20.05
CA GLY A 220 10.30 -51.78 -21.00
C GLY A 220 11.22 -52.83 -20.37
N LEU A 221 12.26 -52.38 -19.66
CA LEU A 221 13.18 -53.28 -18.94
C LEU A 221 12.47 -54.07 -17.84
N LEU A 222 11.52 -53.47 -17.14
CA LEU A 222 10.74 -54.14 -16.10
C LEU A 222 9.87 -55.26 -16.68
N LYS A 223 9.20 -55.00 -17.81
CA LYS A 223 8.44 -56.03 -18.55
C LYS A 223 9.35 -57.17 -19.03
N ARG A 224 10.51 -56.84 -19.61
CA ARG A 224 11.49 -57.84 -20.05
C ARG A 224 12.01 -58.69 -18.89
N LYS A 225 12.32 -58.08 -17.75
CA LYS A 225 12.73 -58.77 -16.53
C LYS A 225 11.65 -59.76 -16.06
N GLN A 226 10.38 -59.33 -16.01
CA GLN A 226 9.26 -60.20 -15.64
C GLN A 226 9.10 -61.38 -16.60
N GLY A 227 9.22 -61.14 -17.92
CA GLY A 227 9.19 -62.19 -18.93
C GLY A 227 10.30 -63.23 -18.74
N LEU A 228 11.54 -62.79 -18.50
CA LEU A 228 12.66 -63.69 -18.23
C LEU A 228 12.48 -64.50 -16.94
N ILE A 229 11.91 -63.90 -15.89
CA ILE A 229 11.60 -64.61 -14.64
C ILE A 229 10.56 -65.71 -14.90
N ALA A 230 9.49 -65.40 -15.63
CA ALA A 230 8.46 -66.38 -15.98
C ALA A 230 9.02 -67.52 -16.83
N GLU A 231 9.86 -67.21 -17.83
CA GLU A 231 10.52 -68.22 -18.66
C GLU A 231 11.48 -69.10 -17.84
N ASN A 232 12.26 -68.50 -16.93
CA ASN A 232 13.16 -69.24 -16.06
C ASN A 232 12.39 -70.18 -15.11
N ASN A 233 11.29 -69.71 -14.52
CA ASN A 233 10.40 -70.54 -13.70
C ASN A 233 9.80 -71.70 -14.50
N LYS A 234 9.34 -71.45 -15.73
CA LYS A 234 8.82 -72.50 -16.61
C LYS A 234 9.90 -73.54 -16.94
N ARG A 235 11.11 -73.11 -17.31
CA ARG A 235 12.24 -74.02 -17.57
C ARG A 235 12.59 -74.84 -16.33
N LYS A 236 12.53 -74.25 -15.13
CA LYS A 236 12.72 -74.96 -13.86
C LYS A 236 11.66 -76.04 -13.65
N GLU A 237 10.39 -75.75 -13.91
CA GLU A 237 9.29 -76.72 -13.83
C GLU A 237 9.43 -77.85 -14.88
N ASP A 238 9.82 -77.51 -16.10
CA ASP A 238 10.03 -78.47 -17.18
C ASP A 238 11.20 -79.41 -16.87
N LEU A 239 12.30 -78.89 -16.31
CA LEU A 239 13.42 -79.72 -15.82
C LEU A 239 12.97 -80.66 -14.70
N ALA A 240 12.21 -80.17 -13.71
CA ALA A 240 11.71 -81.01 -12.63
C ALA A 240 10.82 -82.17 -13.13
N LYS A 241 10.00 -81.95 -14.16
CA LYS A 241 9.20 -83.01 -14.81
C LYS A 241 10.05 -84.02 -15.56
N LEU A 242 11.12 -83.55 -16.20
CA LEU A 242 12.04 -84.43 -16.93
C LEU A 242 12.81 -85.33 -15.95
N ASP A 243 13.27 -84.78 -14.83
CA ASP A 243 13.90 -85.53 -13.74
C ASP A 243 12.94 -86.59 -13.18
N GLU A 244 11.67 -86.24 -12.90
CA GLU A 244 10.65 -87.20 -12.44
C GLU A 244 10.42 -88.34 -13.45
N SER A 245 10.44 -88.00 -14.75
CA SER A 245 10.28 -88.99 -15.83
C SER A 245 11.49 -89.92 -15.95
N LEU A 246 12.69 -89.40 -15.75
CA LEU A 246 13.93 -90.19 -15.70
C LEU A 246 13.96 -91.12 -14.49
N GLU A 247 13.52 -90.67 -13.32
CA GLU A 247 13.40 -91.52 -12.13
C GLU A 247 12.47 -92.71 -12.40
N LYS A 248 11.27 -92.45 -12.95
CA LYS A 248 10.33 -93.51 -13.36
C LYS A 248 10.93 -94.46 -14.39
N PHE A 249 11.66 -93.95 -15.37
CA PHE A 249 12.34 -94.79 -16.38
C PHE A 249 13.41 -95.68 -15.73
N ILE A 250 14.19 -95.16 -14.80
CA ILE A 250 15.19 -95.92 -14.04
C ILE A 250 14.51 -97.01 -13.19
N GLU A 251 13.37 -96.72 -12.55
CA GLU A 251 12.59 -97.72 -11.80
C GLU A 251 12.08 -98.86 -12.69
N VAL A 252 11.50 -98.55 -13.84
CA VAL A 252 11.06 -99.55 -14.81
C VAL A 252 12.26 -100.35 -15.35
N GLY A 253 13.37 -99.69 -15.65
CA GLY A 253 14.62 -100.33 -16.07
C GLY A 253 15.17 -101.29 -15.03
N LYS A 254 15.13 -100.92 -13.74
CA LYS A 254 15.46 -101.82 -12.62
C LYS A 254 14.56 -103.05 -12.61
N HIS A 255 13.25 -102.88 -12.85
CA HIS A 255 12.31 -104.00 -12.90
C HIS A 255 12.54 -104.93 -14.11
N LEU A 256 12.95 -104.37 -15.26
CA LEU A 256 13.23 -105.13 -16.49
C LEU A 256 14.58 -105.87 -16.47
N PHE A 257 15.62 -105.26 -15.89
CA PHE A 257 16.96 -105.88 -15.80
C PHE A 257 17.16 -106.75 -14.55
N PHE A 258 16.32 -106.58 -13.51
CA PHE A 258 16.29 -107.44 -12.33
C PHE A 258 14.85 -107.93 -12.03
N PRO A 259 14.27 -108.79 -12.89
CA PRO A 259 12.96 -109.35 -12.65
C PRO A 259 13.06 -110.42 -11.55
N GLY A 260 12.94 -110.02 -10.29
CA GLY A 260 12.79 -110.97 -9.18
C GLY A 260 13.61 -110.77 -7.92
N VAL A 261 14.12 -109.58 -7.59
CA VAL A 261 14.48 -109.31 -6.18
C VAL A 261 13.21 -108.83 -5.48
N GLY A 262 12.40 -109.80 -5.05
CA GLY A 262 11.17 -109.58 -4.31
C GLY A 262 11.42 -108.79 -3.03
N HIS A 263 10.38 -108.10 -2.57
CA HIS A 263 10.24 -107.67 -1.18
C HIS A 263 10.44 -108.89 -0.28
N GLY A 264 11.59 -108.93 0.39
CA GLY A 264 12.00 -109.96 1.32
C GLY A 264 12.58 -109.29 2.57
N ARG A 265 11.66 -108.85 3.43
CA ARG A 265 11.83 -108.24 4.77
C ARG A 265 12.41 -106.82 4.82
#